data_AF-A0A821TS44-F1
#
_entry.id   AF-A0A821TS44-F1
#
_cell.length_a   1.000
_cell.length_b   1.000
_cell.length_c   1.000
_cell.angle_alpha   90.00
_cell.angle_beta   90.00
_cell.angle_gamma   90.00
#
_symmetry.space_group_name_H-M   'P 1'
#
loop_
_entity.id
_entity.type
_entity.pdbx_description
1 polymer ?
#
loop_
_entity_poly.entity_id
_entity_poly.type
_entity_poly.pdbx_seq_one_letter_code
_entity_poly.pdbx_strand_id
1 'polypeptide(L)' 'MANECLICERELDKADDLVTTDCDHTFHRQCAQERLDTKNRTDCRACGQVSALGDALARPKIVSEGECSICESLWTLE' A
#
# COMPACT_ATOMS: atom_id res chain seq x y z
N MET A 1 19.41 8.88 -0.48
CA MET A 1 18.27 8.02 -0.11
C MET A 1 17.36 7.97 -1.32
N ALA A 2 16.98 6.80 -1.80
CA ALA A 2 16.13 6.67 -2.99
C ALA A 2 14.68 7.04 -2.64
N ASN A 3 14.29 8.29 -2.89
CA ASN A 3 12.92 8.79 -2.75
C ASN A 3 12.16 8.66 -4.08
N GLU A 4 12.27 7.51 -4.74
CA GLU A 4 11.66 7.27 -6.05
C GLU A 4 10.73 6.05 -6.01
N CYS A 5 9.64 6.12 -6.75
CA CYS A 5 8.71 5.02 -6.92
C CYS A 5 9.30 4.02 -7.92
N LEU A 6 9.80 2.87 -7.47
CA LEU A 6 10.39 1.85 -8.35
C LEU A 6 9.38 1.15 -9.30
N ILE A 7 8.11 1.57 -9.30
CA ILE A 7 7.10 1.11 -10.26
C ILE A 7 7.05 2.04 -11.48
N CYS A 8 7.19 3.36 -11.28
CA CYS A 8 7.07 4.37 -12.34
C CYS A 8 8.31 5.27 -12.49
N GLU A 9 9.35 5.04 -11.69
CA GLU A 9 10.65 5.71 -11.74
C GLU A 9 10.56 7.24 -11.55
N ARG A 10 9.49 7.70 -10.89
CA ARG A 10 9.27 9.11 -10.53
C ARG A 10 9.56 9.36 -9.07
N GLU A 11 10.02 10.56 -8.75
CA GLU A 11 10.21 11.00 -7.36
C GLU A 11 8.91 10.91 -6.56
N LEU A 12 9.03 10.54 -5.29
CA LEU A 12 7.98 10.50 -4.30
C LEU A 12 7.94 11.84 -3.59
N ASP A 13 6.86 12.61 -3.74
CA ASP A 13 6.65 13.85 -2.98
C ASP A 13 5.74 13.61 -1.76
N LYS A 14 5.80 14.51 -0.77
CA LYS A 14 4.89 14.47 0.38
C LYS A 14 3.45 14.84 0.00
N ALA A 15 3.26 15.54 -1.12
CA ALA A 15 1.96 15.84 -1.68
C ALA A 15 1.31 14.62 -2.36
N ASP A 16 2.09 13.59 -2.70
CA ASP A 16 1.59 12.40 -3.37
C ASP A 16 0.88 11.45 -2.41
N ASP A 17 -0.04 10.66 -2.96
CA ASP A 17 -0.68 9.57 -2.25
C ASP A 17 0.27 8.38 -2.17
N LEU A 18 1.04 8.31 -1.08
CA LEU A 18 2.06 7.29 -0.87
C LEU A 18 1.52 6.12 -0.03
N VAL A 19 2.01 4.93 -0.34
CA VAL A 19 1.76 3.71 0.41
C VAL A 19 3.09 3.07 0.79
N THR A 20 3.25 2.75 2.07
CA THR A 20 4.42 2.04 2.60
C THR A 20 4.06 0.60 2.90
N THR A 21 4.84 -0.30 2.31
CA THR A 21 4.71 -1.75 2.47
C THR A 21 5.33 -2.24 3.78
N ASP A 22 4.99 -3.45 4.22
CA ASP A 22 5.58 -4.04 5.45
C ASP A 22 7.08 -4.33 5.33
N CYS A 23 7.60 -4.39 4.11
CA CYS A 23 9.03 -4.45 3.84
C CYS A 23 9.72 -3.07 3.80
N ASP A 24 9.07 -2.02 4.33
CA ASP A 24 9.55 -0.64 4.46
C ASP A 24 9.83 0.09 3.12
N HIS A 25 9.27 -0.42 2.02
CA HIS A 25 9.37 0.25 0.72
C HIS A 25 8.13 1.08 0.43
N THR A 26 8.34 2.30 -0.07
CA THR A 26 7.27 3.26 -0.35
C THR A 26 7.05 3.41 -1.86
N PHE A 27 5.78 3.46 -2.26
CA PHE A 27 5.36 3.60 -3.65
C PHE A 27 4.19 4.58 -3.75
N HIS A 28 3.90 5.08 -4.94
CA HIS A 28 2.62 5.73 -5.21
C HIS A 28 1.49 4.71 -5.04
N ARG A 29 0.44 5.07 -4.30
CA ARG A 29 -0.76 4.24 -4.09
C ARG A 29 -1.37 3.82 -5.41
N GLN A 30 -1.46 4.75 -6.35
CA GLN A 30 -1.96 4.47 -7.70
C GLN A 30 -1.08 3.41 -8.41
N CYS A 31 0.24 3.56 -8.38
CA CYS A 31 1.15 2.61 -9.02
C CYS A 31 1.08 1.22 -8.38
N ALA A 32 0.96 1.14 -7.05
CA ALA A 32 0.74 -0.11 -6.35
C ALA A 32 -0.59 -0.75 -6.78
N GLN A 33 -1.65 0.06 -6.90
CA GLN A 33 -2.99 -0.42 -7.25
C GLN A 33 -3.04 -0.91 -8.70
N GLU A 34 -2.56 -0.12 -9.66
CA GLU A 34 -2.46 -0.54 -11.07
C GLU A 34 -1.66 -1.83 -11.24
N ARG A 35 -0.61 -2.03 -10.42
CA ARG A 35 0.19 -3.26 -10.45
C ARG A 35 -0.57 -4.47 -9.90
N LEU A 36 -1.39 -4.30 -8.86
CA LEU A 36 -2.31 -5.34 -8.41
C LEU A 36 -3.35 -5.65 -9.47
N ASP A 37 -4.06 -4.63 -9.98
CA ASP A 37 -5.19 -4.80 -10.90
C ASP A 37 -4.75 -5.36 -12.28
N THR A 38 -3.62 -4.89 -12.82
CA THR A 38 -3.21 -5.22 -14.19
C THR A 38 -2.34 -6.47 -14.27
N LYS A 39 -1.54 -6.75 -13.23
CA LYS A 39 -0.56 -7.85 -13.26
C LYS A 39 -0.87 -8.96 -12.26
N ASN A 40 -1.85 -8.75 -11.37
CA ASN A 40 -2.14 -9.66 -10.25
C ASN A 40 -0.86 -9.98 -9.44
N ARG A 41 0.01 -8.98 -9.30
CA ARG A 41 1.34 -9.06 -8.68
C ARG A 41 1.33 -8.31 -7.36
N THR A 42 1.34 -9.06 -6.27
CA THR A 42 1.36 -8.51 -4.90
C THR A 42 2.77 -8.35 -4.34
N ASP A 43 3.81 -8.73 -5.10
CA ASP A 43 5.20 -8.62 -4.70
C ASP A 43 5.71 -7.17 -4.67
N CYS A 44 6.50 -6.85 -3.65
CA CYS A 44 7.25 -5.61 -3.59
C CYS A 44 8.27 -5.57 -4.72
N ARG A 45 8.22 -4.53 -5.56
CA ARG A 45 9.14 -4.39 -6.70
C ARG A 45 10.60 -4.19 -6.28
N ALA A 46 10.82 -3.67 -5.08
CA ALA A 46 12.14 -3.33 -4.54
C ALA A 46 12.90 -4.55 -4.02
N CYS A 47 12.24 -5.40 -3.23
CA CYS A 47 12.87 -6.55 -2.56
C CYS A 47 12.29 -7.92 -2.94
N GLY A 48 11.16 -7.96 -3.66
CA GLY A 48 10.48 -9.19 -4.05
C GLY A 48 9.60 -9.83 -2.99
N GLN A 49 9.39 -9.18 -1.83
CA GLN A 49 8.53 -9.71 -0.76
C GLN A 49 7.09 -9.88 -1.27
N VAL A 50 6.56 -11.10 -1.21
CA VAL A 50 5.19 -11.43 -1.62
C VAL A 50 4.16 -10.76 -0.71
N SER A 51 2.97 -10.50 -1.26
CA SER A 51 1.83 -9.87 -0.58
C SER A 51 2.01 -8.40 -0.16
N ALA A 52 3.24 -7.88 -0.12
CA ALA A 52 3.59 -6.54 0.33
C ALA A 52 2.73 -5.40 -0.25
N LEU A 53 2.37 -5.43 -1.53
CA LEU A 53 1.52 -4.39 -2.12
C LEU A 53 0.03 -4.58 -1.80
N GLY A 54 -0.41 -5.84 -1.70
CA GLY A 54 -1.79 -6.18 -1.34
C GLY A 54 -2.11 -5.75 0.08
N ASP A 55 -1.24 -6.11 1.03
CA ASP A 55 -1.38 -5.73 2.44
C ASP A 55 -1.33 -4.21 2.60
N ALA A 56 -0.38 -3.54 1.95
CA ALA A 56 -0.23 -2.10 2.06
C ALA A 56 -1.43 -1.31 1.52
N LEU A 57 -2.10 -1.82 0.49
CA LEU A 57 -3.31 -1.20 -0.09
C LEU A 57 -4.60 -1.58 0.65
N ALA A 58 -4.64 -2.76 1.27
CA ALA A 58 -5.73 -3.20 2.12
C ALA A 58 -5.73 -2.48 3.48
N ARG A 59 -4.57 -1.98 3.92
CA ARG A 59 -4.46 -1.17 5.14
C ARG A 59 -5.24 0.14 4.95
N PRO A 60 -6.29 0.38 5.76
CA PRO A 60 -6.98 1.66 5.72
C PRO A 60 -5.98 2.76 6.08
N LYS A 61 -6.01 3.88 5.34
CA LYS A 61 -5.32 5.10 5.77
C LYS A 61 -5.89 5.45 7.14
N ILE A 62 -5.15 5.15 8.19
CA ILE A 62 -5.46 5.61 9.54
C ILE A 62 -5.16 7.12 9.49
N VAL A 63 -6.17 7.90 9.11
CA VAL A 63 -6.12 9.35 9.28
C VAL A 63 -6.18 9.58 10.79
N SER A 64 -5.04 9.90 11.38
CA SER A 64 -5.01 10.43 12.74
C SER A 64 -5.65 11.82 12.73
N GLU A 65 -6.96 11.87 12.87
CA GLU A 65 -7.67 12.64 13.90
C GLU A 65 -9.17 12.37 13.74
N GLY A 66 -9.68 11.46 14.60
CA GLY A 66 -11.11 11.22 14.78
C GLY A 66 -11.67 10.01 14.04
N GLU A 67 -12.17 9.05 14.82
CA GLU A 67 -13.21 8.08 14.46
C GLU A 67 -12.84 6.98 13.45
N CYS A 68 -12.21 5.93 13.98
CA CYS A 68 -12.28 4.58 13.43
C CYS A 68 -13.75 4.10 13.44
N SER A 69 -14.45 4.12 12.30
CA SER A 69 -15.81 3.56 12.16
C SER A 69 -15.83 2.16 11.52
N ILE A 70 -14.72 1.42 11.52
CA ILE A 70 -14.72 0.04 11.01
C ILE A 70 -14.03 -0.93 11.97
N CYS A 71 -14.58 -1.00 13.18
CA CYS A 71 -14.72 -2.24 13.95
C CYS A 71 -16.23 -2.28 14.27
N GLU A 72 -17.05 -3.23 13.86
CA GLU A 72 -16.95 -4.68 13.81
C GLU A 72 -17.96 -5.17 12.76
N SER A 73 -17.61 -6.16 11.93
CA SER A 73 -18.58 -7.09 11.34
C SER A 73 -17.87 -8.36 10.88
N LEU A 74 -17.08 -8.97 11.78
CA LEU A 74 -16.52 -10.30 11.57
C LEU A 74 -16.40 -11.04 12.90
N TRP A 75 -17.55 -11.25 13.55
CA TRP A 75 -17.73 -12.41 14.42
C TRP A 75 -18.70 -13.33 13.70
N THR A 76 -18.12 -14.34 13.07
CA THR A 76 -18.78 -15.49 12.47
C THR A 76 -19.51 -16.29 13.56
N LEU A 77 -20.59 -16.96 13.15
CA LEU A 77 -21.32 -18.08 13.78
C LEU A 77 -20.77 -18.59 15.14
N GLU A 78 -21.64 -18.65 16.15
CA GLU A 78 -22.27 -19.89 16.69
C GLU A 78 -23.41 -19.55 17.66
#